data_AF-A0A926QI11-F1
#
_entry.id   AF-A0A926QI11-F1
#
_cell.length_a   1.000
_cell.length_b   1.000
_cell.length_c   1.000
_cell.angle_alpha   90.00
_cell.angle_beta   90.00
_cell.angle_gamma   90.00
#
_symmetry.space_group_name_H-M   'P 1'
#
loop_
_entity.id
_entity.type
_entity.pdbx_description
1 polymer ?
#
loop_
_entity_poly.entity_id
_entity_poly.type
_entity_poly.pdbx_seq_one_letter_code
_entity_poly.pdbx_strand_id
1 'polypeptide(L)' 'MLAVHQRMAELWTLRRARELTQAEQDELMLCLEANATYVWNRLKLENLSLCASLTADYDWLHEICERIEKLEPKH' A
#
# COMPACT_ATOMS: atom_id res chain seq x y z
N MET A 1 -6.77 3.85 4.11
CA MET A 1 -5.71 3.32 5.01
C MET A 1 -5.94 1.81 5.17
N LEU A 2 -4.93 0.96 4.91
CA LEU A 2 -5.06 -0.49 5.03
C LEU A 2 -4.90 -0.95 6.48
N ALA A 3 -5.48 -2.10 6.83
CA ALA A 3 -5.32 -2.72 8.15
C ALA A 3 -3.85 -2.96 8.50
N VAL A 4 -3.02 -3.32 7.52
CA VAL A 4 -1.57 -3.51 7.71
C VAL A 4 -0.87 -2.23 8.15
N HIS A 5 -1.31 -1.04 7.69
CA HIS A 5 -0.72 0.23 8.14
C HIS A 5 -1.07 0.53 9.59
N GLN A 6 -2.28 0.18 10.03
CA GLN A 6 -2.69 0.31 11.43
C GLN A 6 -1.87 -0.63 12.31
N ARG A 7 -1.70 -1.89 11.89
CA ARG A 7 -0.90 -2.87 12.63
C ARG A 7 0.57 -2.49 12.71
N MET A 8 1.16 -1.97 11.62
CA MET A 8 2.51 -1.41 11.64
C MET A 8 2.66 -0.28 12.66
N ALA A 9 1.68 0.63 12.73
CA ALA A 9 1.70 1.74 13.69
C ALA A 9 1.62 1.25 15.14
N GLU A 10 0.80 0.22 15.39
CA GLU A 10 0.69 -0.42 16.70
C GLU A 10 2.00 -1.09 17.11
N LEU A 11 2.56 -1.95 16.25
CA LEU A 11 3.84 -2.64 16.49
C LEU A 11 4.99 -1.67 16.67
N TRP A 12 5.01 -0.56 15.91
CA TRP A 12 5.96 0.52 16.10
C TRP A 12 5.85 1.15 17.49
N THR A 13 4.63 1.40 17.94
CA THR A 13 4.38 1.99 19.26
C THR A 13 4.77 1.03 20.38
N LEU A 14 4.45 -0.26 20.25
CA LEU A 14 4.87 -1.30 21.18
C LEU A 14 6.39 -1.40 21.29
N ARG A 15 7.10 -1.38 20.16
CA ARG A 15 8.57 -1.43 20.11
C ARG A 15 9.24 -0.27 20.87
N ARG A 16 8.58 0.88 20.99
CA ARG A 16 9.08 2.03 21.75
C ARG A 16 8.93 1.85 23.27
N ALA A 17 7.96 1.05 23.70
CA ALA A 17 7.70 0.80 25.12
C ALA A 17 8.45 -0.43 25.65
N ARG A 18 8.64 -1.45 24.81
CA ARG A 18 9.39 -2.68 25.14
C ARG A 18 9.95 -3.33 23.88
N GLU A 19 10.84 -4.30 24.04
CA GLU A 19 11.22 -5.17 22.95
C GLU A 19 10.00 -5.95 22.42
N LEU A 20 9.97 -6.13 21.09
CA LEU A 20 8.96 -6.96 20.45
C LEU A 20 9.28 -8.44 20.70
N THR A 21 8.25 -9.20 21.02
CA THR A 21 8.31 -10.67 21.04
C THR A 21 8.63 -11.19 19.63
N GLN A 22 9.13 -12.42 19.52
CA GLN A 22 9.42 -13.01 18.21
C GLN A 22 8.19 -13.00 17.29
N ALA A 23 7.02 -13.36 17.82
CA ALA A 23 5.78 -13.36 17.06
C ALA A 23 5.41 -11.96 16.52
N GLU A 24 5.63 -10.91 17.31
CA GLU A 24 5.39 -9.52 16.89
C GLU A 24 6.43 -9.03 15.87
N GLN A 25 7.68 -9.52 15.95
CA GLN A 25 8.69 -9.25 14.92
C GLN A 25 8.32 -9.91 13.60
N ASP A 26 7.89 -11.18 13.65
CA ASP A 26 7.44 -11.92 12.46
C ASP A 26 6.22 -11.23 11.83
N GLU A 27 5.28 -10.78 12.66
CA GLU A 27 4.11 -10.03 12.20
C GLU A 27 4.48 -8.67 11.59
N LEU A 28 5.46 -7.96 12.17
CA LEU A 28 5.96 -6.72 11.59
C LEU A 28 6.55 -6.95 10.20
N MET A 29 7.28 -8.05 10.00
CA MET A 29 7.83 -8.43 8.69
C MET A 29 6.72 -8.72 7.67
N LEU A 30 5.67 -9.46 8.06
CA LEU A 30 4.52 -9.71 7.20
C LEU A 30 3.79 -8.40 6.84
N CYS A 31 3.62 -7.49 7.79
CA CYS A 31 3.00 -6.19 7.52
C CYS A 31 3.85 -5.34 6.57
N LEU A 32 5.18 -5.36 6.71
CA LEU A 32 6.10 -4.65 5.84
C LEU A 32 6.07 -5.20 4.41
N GLU A 33 6.02 -6.52 4.25
CA GLU A 33 5.88 -7.17 2.94
C GLU A 33 4.58 -6.76 2.25
N ALA A 34 3.45 -6.86 2.96
CA ALA A 34 2.15 -6.43 2.43
C ALA A 34 2.13 -4.93 2.07
N ASN A 35 2.72 -4.08 2.91
CA ASN A 35 2.87 -2.66 2.64
C ASN A 35 3.73 -2.40 1.39
N ALA A 36 4.87 -3.09 1.25
CA ALA A 36 5.73 -2.95 0.09
C ALA A 36 5.00 -3.34 -1.20
N THR A 37 4.28 -4.47 -1.20
CA THR A 37 3.47 -4.90 -2.35
C THR A 37 2.41 -3.87 -2.72
N TYR A 38 1.67 -3.35 -1.73
CA TYR A 38 0.65 -2.33 -1.97
C TYR A 38 1.25 -1.04 -2.55
N VAL A 39 2.30 -0.50 -1.92
CA VAL A 39 2.94 0.75 -2.34
C VAL A 39 3.51 0.62 -3.75
N TRP A 40 4.21 -0.47 -4.07
CA TRP A 40 4.77 -0.67 -5.41
C TRP A 40 3.70 -0.82 -6.49
N ASN A 41 2.62 -1.56 -6.19
CA ASN A 41 1.51 -1.69 -7.14
C ASN A 41 0.82 -0.35 -7.41
N ARG A 42 0.62 0.46 -6.36
CA ARG A 42 0.03 1.79 -6.47
C ARG A 42 0.92 2.74 -7.28
N LEU A 43 2.22 2.85 -6.93
CA LEU A 43 3.18 3.70 -7.65
C LEU A 43 3.28 3.33 -9.12
N LYS A 44 3.24 2.03 -9.45
CA LYS A 44 3.22 1.58 -10.83
C LYS A 44 2.00 2.11 -11.59
N LEU A 45 0.82 2.07 -10.98
CA LEU A 45 -0.40 2.59 -11.61
C LEU A 45 -0.38 4.11 -11.71
N GLU A 46 0.10 4.82 -10.69
CA GLU A 46 0.24 6.29 -10.74
C GLU A 46 1.21 6.75 -11.83
N ASN A 47 2.31 6.01 -12.05
CA ASN A 47 3.20 6.29 -13.17
C ASN A 47 2.53 6.02 -14.53
N LEU A 48 1.75 4.94 -14.64
CA LEU A 48 1.02 4.64 -15.87
C LEU A 48 -0.08 5.68 -16.15
N SER A 49 -0.77 6.18 -15.12
CA SER A 49 -1.81 7.20 -15.30
C SER A 49 -1.19 8.52 -15.78
N LEU A 50 0.00 8.86 -15.28
CA LEU A 50 0.76 9.99 -15.81
C LEU A 50 1.12 9.79 -17.29
N CYS A 51 1.61 8.60 -17.67
CA CYS A 51 1.89 8.29 -19.08
C CYS A 51 0.64 8.44 -19.96
N ALA A 52 -0.50 7.87 -19.56
CA ALA A 52 -1.75 7.95 -20.29
C ALA A 52 -2.23 9.40 -20.48
N SER A 53 -2.12 10.21 -19.43
CA SER A 53 -2.45 11.63 -19.45
C SER A 53 -1.54 12.41 -20.42
N LEU A 54 -0.23 12.15 -20.40
CA LEU A 54 0.74 12.80 -21.29
C LEU A 54 0.53 12.45 -22.77
N THR A 55 -0.01 11.27 -23.06
CA THR A 55 -0.35 10.84 -24.43
C THR A 55 -1.79 11.14 -24.84
N ALA A 56 -2.57 11.80 -23.97
CA ALA A 56 -4.00 12.06 -24.15
C ALA A 56 -4.84 10.79 -24.42
N ASP A 57 -4.40 9.64 -23.90
CA ASP A 57 -5.12 8.37 -23.97
C ASP A 57 -6.06 8.26 -22.77
N TYR A 58 -7.23 8.86 -22.90
CA TYR A 58 -8.20 8.96 -21.80
C TYR A 58 -8.90 7.63 -21.48
N ASP A 59 -9.04 6.74 -22.47
CA ASP A 59 -9.61 5.42 -22.24
C ASP A 59 -8.67 4.60 -21.35
N TRP A 60 -7.36 4.58 -21.67
CA TRP A 60 -6.36 3.94 -20.83
C TRP A 60 -6.26 4.58 -19.44
N LEU A 61 -6.35 5.92 -19.37
CA LEU A 61 -6.37 6.64 -18.10
C LEU A 61 -7.55 6.20 -17.21
N HIS A 62 -8.75 6.10 -17.77
CA HIS A 62 -9.93 5.65 -17.03
C HIS A 62 -9.78 4.22 -16.50
N GLU A 63 -9.23 3.30 -17.31
CA GLU A 63 -8.93 1.93 -16.85
C GLU A 63 -7.94 1.91 -15.68
N ILE A 64 -6.89 2.73 -15.72
CA ILE A 64 -5.91 2.81 -14.64
C ILE A 64 -6.54 3.38 -13.36
N CYS A 65 -7.36 4.42 -13.48
CA CYS A 65 -8.08 4.99 -12.33
C CYS A 65 -8.97 3.94 -11.66
N GLU A 66 -9.73 3.15 -12.43
CA GLU A 66 -10.55 2.06 -11.87
C GLU A 66 -9.70 1.01 -11.13
N ARG A 67 -8.51 0.71 -11.64
CA ARG A 67 -7.57 -0.22 -10.98
C ARG A 67 -6.99 0.35 -9.69
N ILE A 68 -6.73 1.66 -9.63
CA ILE A 68 -6.30 2.34 -8.40
C ILE A 68 -7.41 2.27 -7.35
N GLU A 69 -8.66 2.55 -7.73
CA GLU A 69 -9.82 2.45 -6.83
C GLU A 69 -9.99 1.04 -6.26
N LYS A 70 -9.76 0.00 -7.08
CA LYS A 70 -9.82 -1.40 -6.64
C LYS A 70 -8.72 -1.78 -5.63
N LEU A 71 -7.60 -1.05 -5.58
CA LEU A 71 -6.56 -1.25 -4.58
C LEU A 71 -6.90 -0.60 -3.24
N GLU A 72 -7.81 0.37 -3.21
CA GLU A 72 -8.23 1.02 -1.99
C GLU A 72 -9.29 0.16 -1.26
N PRO A 73 -9.20 0.04 0.08
CA PRO A 73 -10.20 -0.70 0.83
C PRO A 73 -11.56 -0.01 0.70
N LYS A 74 -12.58 -0.75 0.25
CA LYS A 74 -13.95 -0.28 0.20
C LYS A 74 -14.41 0.09 1.61
N HIS A 75 -14.91 1.31 1.77
CA HIS A 75 -15.47 1.83 3.02
C HIS A 75 -16.67 1.00 3.49
#